data_AF-A0A1F8SEY9-F1
#
_entry.id   AF-A0A1F8SEY9-F1
#
_cell.length_a   1.000
_cell.length_b   1.000
_cell.length_c   1.000
_cell.angle_alpha   90.00
_cell.angle_beta   90.00
_cell.angle_gamma   90.00
#
_symmetry.space_group_name_H-M   'P 1'
#
loop_
_entity.id
_entity.type
_entity.pdbx_description
1 polymer ?
#
loop_
_entity_poly.entity_id
_entity_poly.type
_entity_poly.pdbx_seq_one_letter_code
_entity_poly.pdbx_strand_id
1 'polypeptide(L)'
;MTPARRLLRLAATGLVAGGLWFGLAVTASAEDPTAATGGSPAASPGASPAASSGTATATASPGASSSAAPLVSAPPVPTPIAHPPAGDTNGCVDCHSAVNDKQAEISAAWEASVHAGADVGCADCHGGDPRSDQITVGMSTEAGFLGTPDRTQTVGVCGSCHANVEVMRPYNLATDQYAKYWSSVHGQRLATANDTRVAVCTDCHGSHDVRKVSDPNAKVFPLNVPELCASCHADARRMEPYGIPTDQFEIYAGSVHGKALLEEQDVRAPSCASCHGSHDAKPPRATEVVDVCGKCHTATQELYEQSRHAQLEQAAPKCWTCHGTHDVSQPGPRLFFHPEDPDYECSTCHDLTNRTLRLEIDRFANEADRRCDTCHHPDSQIYAQVQGIADALGGAEGAFEAAGMRIEDAARLGMITADAEVGIAQARTSLIQAQAAVHTTKLKLVSDLSTDARIKADEAQAMAVAKVDESTFRRQAMIVVLALIALSVVFLVIIKRQLDRELEGR
;
A
#
# COMPACT_ATOMS: atom_id res chain seq x y z
N MET A 1 24.79 17.43 44.32
CA MET A 1 25.48 16.44 45.17
C MET A 1 25.14 15.03 44.67
N THR A 2 26.06 14.39 43.95
CA THR A 2 26.22 12.93 43.82
C THR A 2 27.00 12.37 45.04
N PRO A 3 27.33 11.06 45.20
CA PRO A 3 27.08 9.84 44.39
C PRO A 3 26.22 8.82 45.20
N ALA A 4 26.18 7.48 45.06
CA ALA A 4 26.80 6.44 44.19
C ALA A 4 25.79 5.27 44.03
N ARG A 5 25.65 4.55 42.90
CA ARG A 5 26.48 3.40 42.41
C ARG A 5 27.01 2.42 43.47
N ARG A 6 26.62 1.14 43.35
CA ARG A 6 27.44 0.00 43.81
C ARG A 6 27.46 -1.11 42.75
N LEU A 7 28.66 -1.50 42.36
CA LEU A 7 28.97 -2.65 41.51
C LEU A 7 29.22 -3.88 42.38
N LEU A 8 29.00 -5.09 41.86
CA LEU A 8 29.89 -6.21 42.16
C LEU A 8 29.99 -7.15 40.94
N ARG A 9 31.23 -7.50 40.58
CA ARG A 9 31.58 -8.56 39.63
C ARG A 9 31.99 -9.80 40.42
N LEU A 10 31.80 -10.98 39.85
CA LEU A 10 32.69 -12.12 40.06
C LEU A 10 32.62 -13.06 38.84
N ALA A 11 33.72 -13.74 38.54
CA ALA A 11 33.92 -14.54 37.34
C ALA A 11 34.65 -15.85 37.65
N ALA A 12 34.32 -16.92 36.92
CA ALA A 12 35.07 -18.16 36.72
C ALA A 12 34.43 -18.88 35.50
N THR A 13 35.06 -19.17 34.35
CA THR A 13 36.27 -19.96 33.98
C THR A 13 36.09 -21.48 33.97
N GLY A 14 36.39 -22.10 32.80
CA GLY A 14 36.35 -23.56 32.52
C GLY A 14 35.46 -23.86 31.30
N LEU A 15 35.90 -24.17 30.07
CA LEU A 15 37.19 -24.63 29.49
C LEU A 15 37.41 -26.16 29.50
N VAL A 16 36.84 -26.85 28.50
CA VAL A 16 37.24 -28.16 27.93
C VAL A 16 36.86 -28.09 26.43
N ALA A 17 37.80 -28.03 25.47
CA ALA A 17 38.28 -29.16 24.64
C ALA A 17 37.16 -30.14 24.19
N GLY A 18 37.06 -30.61 22.94
CA GLY A 18 38.00 -30.60 21.81
C GLY A 18 37.95 -31.99 21.17
N GLY A 19 37.48 -32.11 19.92
CA GLY A 19 37.26 -33.41 19.28
C GLY A 19 37.34 -33.31 17.76
N LEU A 20 38.35 -33.96 17.18
CA LEU A 20 38.55 -34.04 15.73
C LEU A 20 37.55 -35.00 15.10
N TRP A 21 37.06 -34.70 13.90
CA TRP A 21 36.60 -35.72 12.95
C TRP A 21 37.32 -35.56 11.61
N PHE A 22 37.80 -36.70 11.11
CA PHE A 22 38.50 -36.82 9.83
C PHE A 22 37.52 -36.63 8.66
N GLY A 23 38.02 -36.11 7.54
CA GLY A 23 37.26 -36.08 6.29
C GLY A 23 37.31 -37.40 5.54
N LEU A 24 36.42 -37.55 4.56
CA LEU A 24 36.68 -38.37 3.38
C LEU A 24 36.00 -37.71 2.17
N ALA A 25 36.77 -37.43 1.12
CA ALA A 25 36.21 -37.09 -0.18
C ALA A 25 35.85 -38.39 -0.92
N VAL A 26 34.72 -38.40 -1.61
CA VAL A 26 34.40 -39.44 -2.60
C VAL A 26 34.05 -38.76 -3.91
N THR A 27 34.93 -38.95 -4.88
CA THR A 27 34.69 -38.69 -6.30
C THR A 27 33.91 -39.82 -6.92
N ALA A 28 32.97 -39.52 -7.82
CA ALA A 28 32.48 -40.48 -8.82
C ALA A 28 32.27 -39.74 -10.15
N SER A 29 32.83 -40.32 -11.22
CA SER A 29 32.84 -39.74 -12.56
C SER A 29 31.63 -40.15 -13.39
N ALA A 30 31.50 -39.53 -14.56
CA ALA A 30 30.56 -39.85 -15.63
C ALA A 30 30.59 -41.32 -16.07
N GLU A 31 29.50 -41.79 -16.67
CA GLU A 31 29.53 -42.48 -17.97
C GLU A 31 28.14 -42.47 -18.64
N ASP A 32 28.09 -41.91 -19.85
CA ASP A 32 27.09 -42.19 -20.90
C ASP A 32 27.45 -43.57 -21.50
N PRO A 33 26.54 -44.37 -22.09
CA PRO A 33 26.36 -44.18 -23.54
C PRO A 33 25.08 -44.72 -24.23
N THR A 34 25.00 -44.38 -25.52
CA THR A 34 24.35 -45.04 -26.67
C THR A 34 22.97 -44.56 -27.14
N ALA A 35 22.93 -44.23 -28.43
CA ALA A 35 21.77 -43.79 -29.20
C ALA A 35 21.25 -44.90 -30.13
N ALA A 36 19.98 -44.83 -30.53
CA ALA A 36 19.48 -45.42 -31.78
C ALA A 36 18.14 -44.81 -32.26
N THR A 37 18.24 -43.81 -33.15
CA THR A 37 17.46 -43.67 -34.41
C THR A 37 15.99 -44.12 -34.52
N GLY A 38 15.12 -43.19 -34.94
CA GLY A 38 14.36 -43.35 -36.20
C GLY A 38 12.82 -43.27 -36.17
N GLY A 39 12.24 -42.42 -37.05
CA GLY A 39 10.97 -42.73 -37.74
C GLY A 39 9.74 -41.88 -37.45
N SER A 40 9.57 -40.76 -38.17
CA SER A 40 8.26 -40.20 -38.55
C SER A 40 7.82 -40.78 -39.91
N PRO A 41 6.60 -40.52 -40.47
CA PRO A 41 5.30 -40.19 -39.87
C PRO A 41 4.12 -41.06 -40.43
N ALA A 42 2.96 -41.03 -39.76
CA ALA A 42 1.64 -41.37 -40.35
C ALA A 42 0.52 -40.68 -39.52
N ALA A 43 -0.18 -39.67 -40.06
CA ALA A 43 -1.35 -39.76 -40.93
C ALA A 43 -2.68 -40.05 -40.17
N SER A 44 -3.54 -39.02 -40.11
CA SER A 44 -4.91 -39.07 -39.58
C SER A 44 -5.82 -40.00 -40.39
N PRO A 45 -6.94 -40.49 -39.82
CA PRO A 45 -8.22 -39.87 -40.19
C PRO A 45 -9.33 -39.87 -39.11
N GLY A 46 -10.27 -38.92 -39.24
CA GLY A 46 -11.71 -39.24 -39.24
C GLY A 46 -12.52 -39.28 -37.93
N ALA A 47 -13.17 -38.14 -37.63
CA ALA A 47 -14.57 -38.00 -37.18
C ALA A 47 -15.12 -38.74 -35.91
N SER A 48 -15.50 -37.94 -34.90
CA SER A 48 -16.86 -37.77 -34.28
C SER A 48 -17.76 -38.99 -33.96
N PRO A 49 -18.56 -38.97 -32.86
CA PRO A 49 -19.29 -37.78 -32.41
C PRO A 49 -19.43 -37.52 -30.89
N ALA A 50 -20.04 -36.37 -30.61
CA ALA A 50 -20.42 -35.75 -29.34
C ALA A 50 -21.01 -36.65 -28.24
N ALA A 51 -20.68 -36.30 -27.00
CA ALA A 51 -21.56 -36.46 -25.83
C ALA A 51 -21.63 -35.12 -25.07
N SER A 52 -22.83 -34.59 -24.91
CA SER A 52 -23.09 -33.28 -24.30
C SER A 52 -23.35 -33.40 -22.79
N SER A 53 -22.59 -32.67 -21.98
CA SER A 53 -22.96 -32.34 -20.59
C SER A 53 -22.99 -30.83 -20.43
N GLY A 54 -24.18 -30.24 -20.48
CA GLY A 54 -24.35 -28.79 -20.42
C GLY A 54 -24.18 -28.24 -19.01
N THR A 55 -23.07 -27.56 -18.76
CA THR A 55 -22.97 -26.54 -17.71
C THR A 55 -23.26 -25.18 -18.34
N ALA A 56 -24.41 -24.60 -18.00
CA ALA A 56 -24.79 -23.26 -18.43
C ALA A 56 -23.97 -22.21 -17.65
N THR A 57 -22.74 -21.94 -18.09
CA THR A 57 -22.00 -20.74 -17.68
C THR A 57 -22.73 -19.52 -18.21
N ALA A 58 -23.40 -18.78 -17.33
CA ALA A 58 -24.04 -17.52 -17.65
C ALA A 58 -22.98 -16.45 -17.99
N THR A 59 -22.60 -16.36 -19.26
CA THR A 59 -21.75 -15.29 -19.78
C THR A 59 -22.52 -13.97 -19.77
N ALA A 60 -22.40 -13.22 -18.68
CA ALA A 60 -22.92 -11.86 -18.58
C ALA A 60 -21.98 -10.91 -19.36
N SER A 61 -22.28 -10.67 -20.63
CA SER A 61 -21.55 -9.68 -21.43
C SER A 61 -21.77 -8.27 -20.86
N PRO A 62 -20.71 -7.48 -20.60
CA PRO A 62 -20.83 -6.06 -20.25
C PRO A 62 -21.13 -5.24 -21.51
N GLY A 63 -22.37 -5.37 -22.01
CA GLY A 63 -22.77 -4.95 -23.35
C GLY A 63 -24.02 -4.07 -23.40
N ALA A 64 -24.12 -3.07 -22.53
CA ALA A 64 -25.03 -1.92 -22.72
C ALA A 64 -24.65 -0.76 -21.79
N SER A 65 -24.69 0.47 -22.30
CA SER A 65 -24.72 1.67 -21.48
C SER A 65 -26.04 1.74 -20.72
N SER A 66 -26.14 1.05 -19.59
CA SER A 66 -27.25 1.26 -18.66
C SER A 66 -27.15 2.69 -18.14
N SER A 67 -28.11 3.55 -18.51
CA SER A 67 -28.34 4.79 -17.77
C SER A 67 -28.57 4.39 -16.32
N ALA A 68 -27.60 4.66 -15.45
CA ALA A 68 -27.67 4.25 -14.05
C ALA A 68 -29.00 4.72 -13.46
N ALA A 69 -29.73 3.81 -12.82
CA ALA A 69 -30.96 4.18 -12.13
C ALA A 69 -30.65 5.37 -11.20
N PRO A 70 -31.49 6.42 -11.18
CA PRO A 70 -31.21 7.61 -10.39
C PRO A 70 -31.03 7.21 -8.93
N LEU A 71 -29.91 7.62 -8.34
CA LEU A 71 -29.60 7.35 -6.94
C LEU A 71 -30.76 7.84 -6.06
N VAL A 72 -31.19 7.02 -5.11
CA VAL A 72 -32.17 7.45 -4.10
C VAL A 72 -31.54 8.61 -3.32
N SER A 73 -32.20 9.77 -3.32
CA SER A 73 -31.78 10.90 -2.51
C SER A 73 -31.83 10.55 -1.03
N ALA A 74 -30.87 11.06 -0.25
CA ALA A 74 -30.91 10.95 1.20
C ALA A 74 -32.28 11.37 1.74
N PRO A 75 -32.92 10.60 2.65
CA PRO A 75 -34.09 11.06 3.38
C PRO A 75 -33.79 12.36 4.13
N PRO A 76 -34.82 13.15 4.51
CA PRO A 76 -34.63 14.28 5.41
C PRO A 76 -33.90 13.84 6.68
N VAL A 77 -33.01 14.71 7.20
CA VAL A 77 -32.33 14.47 8.47
C VAL A 77 -33.37 14.26 9.57
N PRO A 78 -33.37 13.12 10.28
CA PRO A 78 -34.31 12.89 11.36
C PRO A 78 -34.05 13.83 12.54
N THR A 79 -35.07 14.12 13.34
CA THR A 79 -34.88 14.82 14.62
C THR A 79 -34.38 13.83 15.68
N PRO A 80 -33.56 14.28 16.66
CA PRO A 80 -33.18 13.44 17.80
C PRO A 80 -34.38 12.85 18.53
N ILE A 81 -34.21 11.70 19.16
CA ILE A 81 -35.27 11.05 19.93
C ILE A 81 -35.67 11.96 21.09
N ALA A 82 -36.95 12.29 21.20
CA ALA A 82 -37.44 13.09 22.31
C ALA A 82 -37.62 12.20 23.55
N HIS A 83 -36.85 12.48 24.60
CA HIS A 83 -37.01 11.87 25.93
C HIS A 83 -36.93 12.96 27.02
N PRO A 84 -37.40 12.68 28.25
CA PRO A 84 -37.12 13.54 29.39
C PRO A 84 -35.60 13.70 29.59
N PRO A 85 -35.11 14.87 30.03
CA PRO A 85 -33.70 15.00 30.39
C PRO A 85 -33.35 14.00 31.49
N ALA A 86 -32.16 13.42 31.40
CA ALA A 86 -31.62 12.61 32.49
C ALA A 86 -31.58 13.45 33.78
N GLY A 87 -31.95 12.82 34.90
CA GLY A 87 -31.79 13.43 36.22
C GLY A 87 -30.37 13.26 36.76
N ASP A 88 -30.19 13.47 38.06
CA ASP A 88 -28.91 13.22 38.75
C ASP A 88 -28.51 11.73 38.77
N THR A 89 -29.38 10.82 38.31
CA THR A 89 -29.17 9.37 38.20
C THR A 89 -29.61 8.85 36.84
N ASN A 90 -28.95 7.78 36.36
CA ASN A 90 -29.25 7.14 35.08
C ASN A 90 -29.92 5.79 35.35
N GLY A 91 -31.24 5.81 35.51
CA GLY A 91 -32.03 4.62 35.88
C GLY A 91 -31.90 3.47 34.88
N CYS A 92 -31.54 3.76 33.62
CA CYS A 92 -31.21 2.74 32.63
C CYS A 92 -29.92 2.00 33.01
N VAL A 93 -28.84 2.70 33.33
CA VAL A 93 -27.55 2.08 33.71
C VAL A 93 -27.61 1.45 35.10
N ASP A 94 -28.24 2.12 36.06
CA ASP A 94 -28.40 1.61 37.44
C ASP A 94 -29.14 0.26 37.45
N CYS A 95 -30.16 0.11 36.59
CA CYS A 95 -30.87 -1.15 36.40
C CYS A 95 -30.04 -2.13 35.55
N HIS A 96 -29.65 -1.77 34.32
CA HIS A 96 -29.02 -2.69 33.36
C HIS A 96 -27.68 -3.27 33.85
N SER A 97 -26.89 -2.50 34.61
CA SER A 97 -25.66 -3.01 35.25
C SER A 97 -25.89 -4.16 36.24
N ALA A 98 -27.11 -4.30 36.77
CA ALA A 98 -27.50 -5.31 37.74
C ALA A 98 -28.41 -6.44 37.19
N VAL A 99 -28.96 -6.33 35.96
CA VAL A 99 -29.91 -7.33 35.42
C VAL A 99 -29.22 -8.67 35.10
N ASN A 100 -28.08 -8.63 34.39
CA ASN A 100 -27.26 -9.80 34.06
C ASN A 100 -25.92 -9.37 33.43
N ASP A 101 -24.97 -10.31 33.38
CA ASP A 101 -23.61 -10.10 32.83
C ASP A 101 -23.59 -9.40 31.47
N LYS A 102 -24.47 -9.79 30.53
CA LYS A 102 -24.53 -9.16 29.19
C LYS A 102 -24.97 -7.70 29.25
N GLN A 103 -25.90 -7.35 30.13
CA GLN A 103 -26.33 -5.96 30.29
C GLN A 103 -25.29 -5.13 31.05
N ALA A 104 -24.60 -5.73 32.02
CA ALA A 104 -23.45 -5.12 32.69
C ALA A 104 -22.29 -4.83 31.72
N GLU A 105 -21.97 -5.77 30.82
CA GLU A 105 -20.99 -5.58 29.74
C GLU A 105 -21.40 -4.44 28.78
N ILE A 106 -22.69 -4.35 28.43
CA ILE A 106 -23.22 -3.27 27.58
C ILE A 106 -23.10 -1.90 28.27
N SER A 107 -23.49 -1.81 29.55
CA SER A 107 -23.35 -0.58 30.34
C SER A 107 -21.89 -0.15 30.47
N ALA A 108 -20.99 -1.07 30.81
CA ALA A 108 -19.55 -0.79 30.91
C ALA A 108 -18.91 -0.39 29.56
N ALA A 109 -19.36 -1.00 28.45
CA ALA A 109 -18.92 -0.60 27.11
C ALA A 109 -19.38 0.81 26.75
N TRP A 110 -20.63 1.17 27.08
CA TRP A 110 -21.15 2.53 26.89
C TRP A 110 -20.43 3.55 27.77
N GLU A 111 -20.17 3.26 29.05
CA GLU A 111 -19.42 4.15 29.96
C GLU A 111 -18.00 4.46 29.43
N ALA A 112 -17.37 3.50 28.75
CA ALA A 112 -16.06 3.67 28.11
C ALA A 112 -16.12 4.36 26.71
N SER A 113 -17.31 4.67 26.21
CA SER A 113 -17.50 5.24 24.86
C SER A 113 -17.34 6.76 24.80
N VAL A 114 -17.18 7.28 23.59
CA VAL A 114 -17.18 8.72 23.33
C VAL A 114 -18.53 9.38 23.57
N HIS A 115 -19.62 8.60 23.60
CA HIS A 115 -20.98 9.09 23.81
C HIS A 115 -21.26 9.34 25.29
N ALA A 116 -20.86 8.42 26.18
CA ALA A 116 -20.92 8.67 27.63
C ALA A 116 -20.07 9.88 28.04
N GLY A 117 -18.86 10.01 27.48
CA GLY A 117 -18.00 11.19 27.69
C GLY A 117 -18.47 12.49 27.01
N ALA A 118 -19.64 12.47 26.35
CA ALA A 118 -20.28 13.61 25.69
C ALA A 118 -21.74 13.81 26.17
N ASP A 119 -22.09 13.23 27.32
CA ASP A 119 -23.41 13.27 27.96
C ASP A 119 -24.56 12.70 27.08
N VAL A 120 -24.24 11.81 26.13
CA VAL A 120 -25.23 11.10 25.29
C VAL A 120 -25.60 9.77 25.97
N GLY A 121 -26.80 9.73 26.54
CA GLY A 121 -27.32 8.62 27.34
C GLY A 121 -28.00 7.52 26.52
N CYS A 122 -28.54 6.54 27.24
CA CYS A 122 -29.24 5.41 26.63
C CYS A 122 -30.51 5.86 25.88
N ALA A 123 -31.24 6.83 26.43
CA ALA A 123 -32.49 7.33 25.86
C ALA A 123 -32.31 8.13 24.55
N ASP A 124 -31.14 8.74 24.33
CA ASP A 124 -30.81 9.44 23.08
C ASP A 124 -30.79 8.50 21.86
N CYS A 125 -30.54 7.20 22.08
CA CYS A 125 -30.50 6.16 21.05
C CYS A 125 -31.68 5.17 21.12
N HIS A 126 -32.22 4.90 22.30
CA HIS A 126 -33.27 3.91 22.54
C HIS A 126 -34.64 4.50 22.90
N GLY A 127 -34.74 5.80 23.18
CA GLY A 127 -35.95 6.43 23.72
C GLY A 127 -36.27 6.01 25.16
N GLY A 128 -37.50 6.27 25.61
CA GLY A 128 -37.96 5.93 26.95
C GLY A 128 -37.76 7.05 27.97
N ASP A 129 -37.91 6.73 29.26
CA ASP A 129 -37.74 7.68 30.38
C ASP A 129 -36.51 7.31 31.23
N PRO A 130 -35.36 8.00 31.08
CA PRO A 130 -34.12 7.64 31.79
C PRO A 130 -34.18 7.88 33.31
N ARG A 131 -35.26 8.49 33.81
CA ARG A 131 -35.46 8.82 35.23
C ARG A 131 -36.09 7.69 36.04
N SER A 132 -36.42 6.55 35.42
CA SER A 132 -37.08 5.41 36.08
C SER A 132 -36.42 4.08 35.77
N ASP A 133 -36.19 3.29 36.83
CA ASP A 133 -35.74 1.90 36.80
C ASP A 133 -36.88 0.91 36.48
N GLN A 134 -38.14 1.36 36.55
CA GLN A 134 -39.32 0.54 36.27
C GLN A 134 -39.46 0.33 34.76
N ILE A 135 -39.36 -0.92 34.31
CA ILE A 135 -39.49 -1.31 32.89
C ILE A 135 -40.75 -0.72 32.23
N THR A 136 -41.88 -0.70 32.94
CA THR A 136 -43.16 -0.16 32.44
C THR A 136 -43.20 1.36 32.30
N VAL A 137 -42.17 2.08 32.76
CA VAL A 137 -42.04 3.54 32.66
C VAL A 137 -40.81 3.88 31.80
N GLY A 138 -39.63 3.38 32.19
CA GLY A 138 -38.38 3.64 31.49
C GLY A 138 -38.32 3.05 30.08
N MET A 139 -38.97 1.91 29.83
CA MET A 139 -39.03 1.24 28.52
C MET A 139 -40.43 1.29 27.89
N SER A 140 -41.24 2.28 28.25
CA SER A 140 -42.60 2.47 27.71
C SER A 140 -42.57 2.92 26.24
N THR A 141 -43.40 2.28 25.41
CA THR A 141 -43.63 2.70 24.01
C THR A 141 -44.30 4.07 23.91
N GLU A 142 -45.10 4.45 24.92
CA GLU A 142 -45.71 5.77 25.06
C GLU A 142 -44.65 6.85 25.35
N ALA A 143 -43.54 6.48 26.00
CA ALA A 143 -42.33 7.29 26.18
C ALA A 143 -41.36 7.20 24.98
N GLY A 144 -41.81 6.66 23.84
CA GLY A 144 -41.01 6.60 22.60
C GLY A 144 -39.90 5.54 22.61
N PHE A 145 -39.94 4.57 23.52
CA PHE A 145 -38.92 3.51 23.57
C PHE A 145 -38.94 2.62 22.31
N LEU A 146 -37.78 2.52 21.66
CA LEU A 146 -37.56 1.78 20.41
C LEU A 146 -37.09 0.32 20.64
N GLY A 147 -36.62 -0.02 21.84
CA GLY A 147 -35.86 -1.26 22.04
C GLY A 147 -34.51 -1.18 21.34
N THR A 148 -34.00 -2.30 20.81
CA THR A 148 -32.82 -2.27 19.92
C THR A 148 -33.26 -1.77 18.54
N PRO A 149 -32.76 -0.61 18.05
CA PRO A 149 -33.13 -0.11 16.73
C PRO A 149 -32.78 -1.13 15.65
N ASP A 150 -33.68 -1.34 14.69
CA ASP A 150 -33.36 -2.12 13.50
C ASP A 150 -32.30 -1.41 12.64
N ARG A 151 -31.81 -2.07 11.59
CA ARG A 151 -30.70 -1.55 10.78
C ARG A 151 -31.07 -0.32 9.96
N THR A 152 -32.34 -0.17 9.59
CA THR A 152 -32.87 1.02 8.91
C THR A 152 -33.06 2.17 9.91
N GLN A 153 -33.60 1.89 11.08
CA GLN A 153 -33.72 2.85 12.19
C GLN A 153 -32.35 3.35 12.66
N THR A 154 -31.35 2.47 12.76
CA THR A 154 -29.98 2.78 13.20
C THR A 154 -29.37 3.94 12.40
N VAL A 155 -29.50 3.92 11.06
CA VAL A 155 -28.98 5.00 10.20
C VAL A 155 -29.67 6.34 10.52
N GLY A 156 -30.97 6.31 10.83
CA GLY A 156 -31.73 7.49 11.23
C GLY A 156 -31.33 8.03 12.60
N VAL A 157 -31.16 7.16 13.60
CA VAL A 157 -30.74 7.51 14.97
C VAL A 157 -29.34 8.12 14.99
N CYS A 158 -28.38 7.53 14.27
CA CYS A 158 -27.05 8.16 14.12
C CYS A 158 -27.16 9.49 13.35
N GLY A 159 -27.97 9.51 12.29
CA GLY A 159 -28.18 10.69 11.44
C GLY A 159 -28.75 11.90 12.16
N SER A 160 -29.65 11.72 13.15
CA SER A 160 -30.31 12.84 13.82
C SER A 160 -29.38 13.77 14.59
N CYS A 161 -28.26 13.21 15.09
CA CYS A 161 -27.21 13.98 15.74
C CYS A 161 -26.04 14.23 14.78
N HIS A 162 -25.54 13.21 14.09
CA HIS A 162 -24.36 13.34 13.23
C HIS A 162 -24.58 14.08 11.90
N ALA A 163 -25.83 14.39 11.51
CA ALA A 163 -26.11 15.32 10.42
C ALA A 163 -26.48 16.73 10.90
N ASN A 164 -26.58 16.96 12.22
CA ASN A 164 -26.96 18.24 12.79
C ASN A 164 -25.73 19.09 13.14
N VAL A 165 -25.56 20.22 12.44
CA VAL A 165 -24.44 21.15 12.61
C VAL A 165 -24.40 21.74 14.03
N GLU A 166 -25.55 22.00 14.64
CA GLU A 166 -25.60 22.61 15.98
C GLU A 166 -25.08 21.63 17.06
N VAL A 167 -25.41 20.34 16.92
CA VAL A 167 -24.99 19.27 17.83
C VAL A 167 -23.52 18.87 17.59
N MET A 168 -23.06 18.84 16.33
CA MET A 168 -21.71 18.35 15.99
C MET A 168 -20.61 19.43 16.02
N ARG A 169 -20.97 20.73 15.93
CA ARG A 169 -20.00 21.84 15.93
C ARG A 169 -19.09 21.89 17.17
N PRO A 170 -19.57 21.67 18.42
CA PRO A 170 -18.69 21.63 19.60
C PRO A 170 -17.60 20.56 19.52
N TYR A 171 -17.90 19.45 18.83
CA TYR A 171 -17.00 18.31 18.66
C TYR A 171 -16.12 18.40 17.39
N ASN A 172 -16.29 19.46 16.59
CA ASN A 172 -15.63 19.66 15.29
C ASN A 172 -15.79 18.44 14.34
N LEU A 173 -16.99 17.83 14.33
CA LEU A 173 -17.32 16.69 13.47
C LEU A 173 -18.06 17.14 12.20
N ALA A 174 -17.74 16.49 11.08
CA ALA A 174 -18.39 16.75 9.79
C ALA A 174 -19.80 16.15 9.75
N THR A 175 -20.76 16.90 9.19
CA THR A 175 -22.20 16.54 9.20
C THR A 175 -22.76 16.05 7.88
N ASP A 176 -21.92 15.93 6.85
CA ASP A 176 -22.32 15.42 5.53
C ASP A 176 -22.33 13.88 5.45
N GLN A 177 -21.88 13.19 6.51
CA GLN A 177 -21.70 11.73 6.53
C GLN A 177 -23.01 10.96 6.37
N TYR A 178 -24.12 11.46 6.92
CA TYR A 178 -25.45 10.88 6.70
C TYR A 178 -25.88 10.97 5.22
N ALA A 179 -25.67 12.12 4.57
CA ALA A 179 -25.98 12.29 3.15
C ALA A 179 -25.08 11.42 2.26
N LYS A 180 -23.79 11.28 2.62
CA LYS A 180 -22.83 10.37 1.97
C LYS A 180 -23.22 8.90 2.13
N TYR A 181 -23.69 8.48 3.32
CA TYR A 181 -24.15 7.11 3.53
C TYR A 181 -25.20 6.71 2.48
N TRP A 182 -26.16 7.58 2.20
CA TRP A 182 -27.17 7.31 1.18
C TRP A 182 -26.63 7.33 -0.25
N SER A 183 -25.49 7.97 -0.56
CA SER A 183 -24.85 7.85 -1.88
C SER A 183 -23.95 6.62 -2.03
N SER A 184 -23.62 5.93 -0.94
CA SER A 184 -22.86 4.67 -0.93
C SER A 184 -23.65 3.49 -1.50
N VAL A 185 -22.96 2.42 -1.93
CA VAL A 185 -23.61 1.18 -2.37
C VAL A 185 -24.37 0.50 -1.23
N HIS A 186 -23.89 0.64 0.01
CA HIS A 186 -24.57 0.12 1.19
C HIS A 186 -25.92 0.84 1.42
N GLY A 187 -25.91 2.17 1.50
CA GLY A 187 -27.13 2.96 1.70
C GLY A 187 -28.13 2.82 0.55
N GLN A 188 -27.66 2.78 -0.71
CA GLN A 188 -28.55 2.56 -1.87
C GLN A 188 -29.23 1.17 -1.82
N ARG A 189 -28.51 0.10 -1.46
CA ARG A 189 -29.09 -1.25 -1.32
C ARG A 189 -30.05 -1.34 -0.13
N LEU A 190 -29.76 -0.67 0.98
CA LEU A 190 -30.67 -0.58 2.11
C LEU A 190 -31.96 0.16 1.71
N ALA A 191 -31.85 1.30 1.03
CA ALA A 191 -33.00 2.11 0.62
C ALA A 191 -33.87 1.44 -0.47
N THR A 192 -33.26 0.79 -1.48
CA THR A 192 -33.97 0.28 -2.67
C THR A 192 -34.45 -1.17 -2.53
N ALA A 193 -33.70 -2.01 -1.82
CA ALA A 193 -33.96 -3.45 -1.72
C ALA A 193 -34.25 -3.91 -0.28
N ASN A 194 -34.21 -3.01 0.71
CA ASN A 194 -34.28 -3.33 2.14
C ASN A 194 -33.27 -4.42 2.54
N ASP A 195 -32.09 -4.42 1.90
CA ASP A 195 -31.07 -5.46 2.10
C ASP A 195 -30.30 -5.21 3.40
N THR A 196 -30.81 -5.75 4.49
CA THR A 196 -30.25 -5.58 5.84
C THR A 196 -28.86 -6.21 6.03
N ARG A 197 -28.32 -6.94 5.05
CA ARG A 197 -26.97 -7.55 5.11
C ARG A 197 -25.85 -6.55 4.79
N VAL A 198 -26.17 -5.39 4.19
CA VAL A 198 -25.21 -4.32 3.90
C VAL A 198 -24.84 -3.54 5.17
N ALA A 199 -23.69 -2.88 5.18
CA ALA A 199 -23.22 -2.15 6.35
C ALA A 199 -24.08 -0.90 6.68
N VAL A 200 -24.20 -0.61 7.96
CA VAL A 200 -24.74 0.62 8.57
C VAL A 200 -23.72 1.20 9.54
N CYS A 201 -24.01 2.35 10.14
CA CYS A 201 -23.09 3.10 10.99
C CYS A 201 -22.40 2.23 12.08
N THR A 202 -23.15 1.32 12.71
CA THR A 202 -22.70 0.54 13.87
C THR A 202 -21.80 -0.66 13.53
N ASP A 203 -21.81 -1.17 12.30
CA ASP A 203 -20.88 -2.26 11.93
C ASP A 203 -19.44 -1.73 11.88
N CYS A 204 -19.27 -0.49 11.40
CA CYS A 204 -17.99 0.20 11.35
C CYS A 204 -17.60 0.79 12.71
N HIS A 205 -18.48 1.58 13.33
CA HIS A 205 -18.12 2.38 14.51
C HIS A 205 -18.28 1.65 15.86
N GLY A 206 -18.94 0.49 15.90
CA GLY A 206 -19.48 -0.07 17.14
C GLY A 206 -20.87 0.50 17.47
N SER A 207 -21.51 0.00 18.52
CA SER A 207 -22.85 0.46 18.94
C SER A 207 -22.83 1.07 20.34
N HIS A 208 -22.40 0.29 21.34
CA HIS A 208 -22.20 0.77 22.70
C HIS A 208 -20.73 1.14 22.95
N ASP A 209 -19.78 0.56 22.19
CA ASP A 209 -18.33 0.71 22.33
C ASP A 209 -17.73 1.79 21.40
N VAL A 210 -18.50 2.82 21.04
CA VAL A 210 -18.09 3.81 20.03
C VAL A 210 -16.84 4.59 20.49
N ARG A 211 -15.77 4.51 19.70
CA ARG A 211 -14.46 5.14 19.95
C ARG A 211 -14.16 6.29 19.00
N LYS A 212 -13.22 7.17 19.36
CA LYS A 212 -12.73 8.24 18.47
C LYS A 212 -11.99 7.60 17.29
N VAL A 213 -12.12 8.16 16.09
CA VAL A 213 -11.43 7.66 14.87
C VAL A 213 -9.90 7.68 14.99
N SER A 214 -9.35 8.45 15.94
CA SER A 214 -7.92 8.55 16.26
C SER A 214 -7.45 7.59 17.36
N ASP A 215 -8.34 6.81 17.97
CA ASP A 215 -8.00 5.78 18.95
C ASP A 215 -7.51 4.53 18.20
N PRO A 216 -6.29 4.03 18.43
CA PRO A 216 -5.78 2.81 17.79
C PRO A 216 -6.66 1.57 17.97
N ASN A 217 -7.52 1.55 19.01
CA ASN A 217 -8.45 0.46 19.30
C ASN A 217 -9.82 0.64 18.63
N ALA A 218 -10.06 1.73 17.88
CA ALA A 218 -11.27 1.90 17.09
C ALA A 218 -11.20 1.06 15.82
N LYS A 219 -12.29 0.36 15.45
CA LYS A 219 -12.35 -0.44 14.21
C LYS A 219 -12.12 0.41 12.94
N VAL A 220 -12.47 1.70 13.00
CA VAL A 220 -12.28 2.70 11.93
C VAL A 220 -10.93 3.43 11.98
N PHE A 221 -10.03 3.07 12.89
CA PHE A 221 -8.66 3.58 12.88
C PHE A 221 -7.92 3.08 11.61
N PRO A 222 -7.06 3.88 10.95
CA PRO A 222 -6.54 3.55 9.62
C PRO A 222 -5.91 2.16 9.48
N LEU A 223 -5.16 1.68 10.47
CA LEU A 223 -4.55 0.34 10.46
C LEU A 223 -5.59 -0.80 10.51
N ASN A 224 -6.76 -0.56 11.11
CA ASN A 224 -7.81 -1.55 11.34
C ASN A 224 -8.84 -1.57 10.20
N VAL A 225 -8.91 -0.52 9.38
CA VAL A 225 -9.87 -0.39 8.27
C VAL A 225 -9.78 -1.54 7.25
N PRO A 226 -8.59 -2.02 6.82
CA PRO A 226 -8.51 -3.15 5.90
C PRO A 226 -9.16 -4.43 6.45
N GLU A 227 -8.91 -4.78 7.70
CA GLU A 227 -9.54 -5.94 8.37
C GLU A 227 -11.04 -5.73 8.60
N LEU A 228 -11.46 -4.51 8.97
CA LEU A 228 -12.88 -4.14 9.10
C LEU A 228 -13.62 -4.37 7.77
N CYS A 229 -13.06 -3.95 6.64
CA CYS A 229 -13.63 -4.23 5.32
C CYS A 229 -13.64 -5.74 5.01
N ALA A 230 -12.53 -6.43 5.26
CA ALA A 230 -12.40 -7.87 5.04
C ALA A 230 -13.41 -8.71 5.86
N SER A 231 -13.82 -8.26 7.05
CA SER A 231 -14.83 -8.93 7.88
C SER A 231 -16.15 -9.25 7.17
N CYS A 232 -16.45 -8.51 6.10
CA CYS A 232 -17.59 -8.76 5.21
C CYS A 232 -17.13 -9.12 3.80
N HIS A 233 -16.13 -8.41 3.25
CA HIS A 233 -15.70 -8.56 1.85
C HIS A 233 -14.81 -9.77 1.58
N ALA A 234 -14.21 -10.40 2.61
CA ALA A 234 -13.50 -11.67 2.47
C ALA A 234 -14.40 -12.90 2.78
N ASP A 235 -15.64 -12.72 3.23
CA ASP A 235 -16.58 -13.84 3.44
C ASP A 235 -17.30 -14.19 2.14
N ALA A 236 -16.83 -15.26 1.48
CA ALA A 236 -17.42 -15.79 0.25
C ALA A 236 -18.92 -16.07 0.35
N ARG A 237 -19.43 -16.53 1.50
CA ARG A 237 -20.89 -16.79 1.67
C ARG A 237 -21.69 -15.51 1.81
N ARG A 238 -21.08 -14.45 2.35
CA ARG A 238 -21.72 -13.13 2.43
C ARG A 238 -21.67 -12.41 1.09
N MET A 239 -20.60 -12.60 0.30
CA MET A 239 -20.36 -11.91 -0.97
C MET A 239 -20.94 -12.61 -2.21
N GLU A 240 -21.15 -13.93 -2.18
CA GLU A 240 -21.77 -14.72 -3.26
C GLU A 240 -23.04 -14.07 -3.85
N PRO A 241 -24.05 -13.64 -3.05
CA PRO A 241 -25.27 -13.02 -3.58
C PRO A 241 -25.08 -11.65 -4.23
N TYR A 242 -23.87 -11.07 -4.14
CA TYR A 242 -23.50 -9.80 -4.74
C TYR A 242 -22.56 -9.96 -5.94
N GLY A 243 -21.99 -11.15 -6.17
CA GLY A 243 -20.98 -11.39 -7.22
C GLY A 243 -19.68 -10.62 -7.00
N ILE A 244 -19.35 -10.27 -5.74
CA ILE A 244 -18.12 -9.55 -5.39
C ILE A 244 -17.03 -10.61 -5.08
N PRO A 245 -15.83 -10.54 -5.69
CA PRO A 245 -14.71 -11.44 -5.32
C PRO A 245 -14.27 -11.19 -3.88
N THR A 246 -13.48 -12.08 -3.28
CA THR A 246 -13.17 -12.04 -1.83
C THR A 246 -11.68 -12.07 -1.47
N ASP A 247 -10.82 -11.88 -2.47
CA ASP A 247 -9.36 -11.96 -2.42
C ASP A 247 -8.69 -10.58 -2.26
N GLN A 248 -9.43 -9.48 -2.39
CA GLN A 248 -8.85 -8.14 -2.50
C GLN A 248 -8.13 -7.66 -1.25
N PHE A 249 -8.43 -8.20 -0.07
CA PHE A 249 -7.67 -7.92 1.15
C PHE A 249 -6.25 -8.52 1.07
N GLU A 250 -6.12 -9.78 0.63
CA GLU A 250 -4.83 -10.46 0.48
C GLU A 250 -4.00 -9.79 -0.63
N ILE A 251 -4.66 -9.45 -1.74
CA ILE A 251 -4.06 -8.71 -2.85
C ILE A 251 -3.59 -7.31 -2.40
N TYR A 252 -4.44 -6.58 -1.67
CA TYR A 252 -4.09 -5.27 -1.12
C TYR A 252 -2.89 -5.34 -0.16
N ALA A 253 -2.84 -6.33 0.74
CA ALA A 253 -1.73 -6.51 1.67
C ALA A 253 -0.39 -6.71 0.94
N GLY A 254 -0.37 -7.37 -0.22
CA GLY A 254 0.83 -7.52 -1.06
C GLY A 254 1.31 -6.25 -1.77
N SER A 255 0.44 -5.23 -1.91
CA SER A 255 0.72 -3.97 -2.62
C SER A 255 1.65 -3.03 -1.87
N VAL A 256 2.19 -2.00 -2.55
CA VAL A 256 3.01 -0.96 -1.90
C VAL A 256 2.23 -0.17 -0.86
N HIS A 257 0.92 0.03 -1.05
CA HIS A 257 0.06 0.70 -0.08
C HIS A 257 -0.25 -0.18 1.12
N GLY A 258 -0.53 -1.47 0.88
CA GLY A 258 -0.78 -2.44 1.94
C GLY A 258 0.45 -2.68 2.82
N LYS A 259 1.64 -2.79 2.22
CA LYS A 259 2.91 -2.90 2.98
C LYS A 259 3.19 -1.67 3.83
N ALA A 260 3.08 -0.48 3.24
CA ALA A 260 3.25 0.77 3.99
C ALA A 260 2.24 0.91 5.14
N LEU A 261 0.98 0.53 4.94
CA LEU A 261 -0.04 0.63 5.99
C LEU A 261 0.07 -0.48 7.04
N LEU A 262 0.20 -1.74 6.63
CA LEU A 262 0.08 -2.91 7.52
C LEU A 262 1.42 -3.38 8.09
N GLU A 263 2.50 -3.37 7.30
CA GLU A 263 3.83 -3.80 7.74
C GLU A 263 4.63 -2.65 8.37
N GLU A 264 4.67 -1.49 7.71
CA GLU A 264 5.41 -0.30 8.20
C GLU A 264 4.61 0.56 9.19
N GLN A 265 3.31 0.29 9.35
CA GLN A 265 2.36 1.02 10.20
C GLN A 265 2.24 2.53 9.85
N ASP A 266 2.53 2.91 8.61
CA ASP A 266 2.40 4.29 8.14
C ASP A 266 0.93 4.63 7.85
N VAL A 267 0.26 5.24 8.83
CA VAL A 267 -1.13 5.74 8.72
C VAL A 267 -1.36 6.81 7.65
N ARG A 268 -0.30 7.28 6.97
CA ARG A 268 -0.41 8.14 5.77
C ARG A 268 -0.67 7.35 4.49
N ALA A 269 -0.37 6.05 4.48
CA ALA A 269 -0.69 5.16 3.37
C ALA A 269 -2.22 4.98 3.23
N PRO A 270 -2.75 4.85 2.01
CA PRO A 270 -4.19 4.75 1.79
C PRO A 270 -4.72 3.37 2.19
N SER A 271 -5.84 3.37 2.93
CA SER A 271 -6.64 2.18 3.24
C SER A 271 -7.75 1.98 2.19
N CYS A 272 -8.53 0.89 2.30
CA CYS A 272 -9.69 0.64 1.44
C CYS A 272 -10.63 1.86 1.35
N ALA A 273 -10.89 2.52 2.49
CA ALA A 273 -11.77 3.69 2.57
C ALA A 273 -11.18 4.96 1.91
N SER A 274 -9.86 5.05 1.73
CA SER A 274 -9.21 6.17 1.04
C SER A 274 -9.56 6.21 -0.45
N CYS A 275 -9.72 5.04 -1.06
CA CYS A 275 -10.11 4.89 -2.47
C CYS A 275 -11.63 4.77 -2.66
N HIS A 276 -12.31 3.97 -1.84
CA HIS A 276 -13.74 3.69 -1.97
C HIS A 276 -14.66 4.71 -1.28
N GLY A 277 -14.14 5.54 -0.39
CA GLY A 277 -14.91 6.44 0.47
C GLY A 277 -15.30 5.79 1.81
N SER A 278 -15.17 6.52 2.92
CA SER A 278 -15.49 6.01 4.26
C SER A 278 -16.99 5.99 4.56
N HIS A 279 -17.72 7.00 4.08
CA HIS A 279 -19.17 7.13 4.28
C HIS A 279 -19.93 7.07 2.96
N ASP A 280 -19.30 7.41 1.85
CA ASP A 280 -19.80 7.31 0.47
C ASP A 280 -19.35 6.01 -0.24
N ALA A 281 -19.06 4.97 0.56
CA ALA A 281 -18.47 3.69 0.15
C ALA A 281 -19.03 3.11 -1.17
N LYS A 282 -18.25 3.23 -2.24
CA LYS A 282 -18.56 2.71 -3.58
C LYS A 282 -17.27 2.33 -4.33
N PRO A 283 -17.30 1.33 -5.23
CA PRO A 283 -16.23 1.15 -6.22
C PRO A 283 -16.09 2.42 -7.09
N PRO A 284 -14.89 3.01 -7.22
CA PRO A 284 -14.65 4.08 -8.18
C PRO A 284 -14.96 3.62 -9.61
N ARG A 285 -15.64 4.46 -10.39
CA ARG A 285 -15.81 4.20 -11.82
C ARG A 285 -14.48 4.39 -12.55
N ALA A 286 -14.27 3.72 -13.69
CA ALA A 286 -13.06 3.88 -14.51
C ALA A 286 -12.75 5.34 -14.90
N THR A 287 -13.78 6.20 -15.01
CA THR A 287 -13.67 7.64 -15.25
C THR A 287 -13.25 8.44 -14.01
N GLU A 288 -13.51 7.93 -12.80
CA GLU A 288 -13.24 8.58 -11.50
C GLU A 288 -11.85 8.19 -10.93
N VAL A 289 -11.16 7.17 -11.49
CA VAL A 289 -9.91 6.63 -10.91
C VAL A 289 -8.77 7.66 -10.89
N VAL A 290 -8.64 8.50 -11.92
CA VAL A 290 -7.59 9.53 -11.99
C VAL A 290 -7.74 10.51 -10.81
N ASP A 291 -8.97 10.96 -10.53
CA ASP A 291 -9.25 11.85 -9.40
C ASP A 291 -9.00 11.16 -8.05
N VAL A 292 -9.30 9.86 -7.94
CA VAL A 292 -9.04 9.07 -6.71
C VAL A 292 -7.56 8.97 -6.40
N CYS A 293 -6.72 8.61 -7.38
CA CYS A 293 -5.26 8.59 -7.23
C CYS A 293 -4.71 10.03 -7.02
N GLY A 294 -5.29 11.00 -7.73
CA GLY A 294 -4.94 12.42 -7.70
C GLY A 294 -5.01 13.09 -6.34
N LYS A 295 -5.91 12.65 -5.45
CA LYS A 295 -6.01 13.12 -4.05
C LYS A 295 -4.68 13.11 -3.30
N CYS A 296 -3.79 12.16 -3.63
CA CYS A 296 -2.46 12.03 -3.03
C CYS A 296 -1.34 12.25 -4.05
N HIS A 297 -1.52 11.80 -5.29
CA HIS A 297 -0.53 11.90 -6.37
C HIS A 297 -0.79 13.09 -7.30
N THR A 298 -1.04 14.27 -6.75
CA THR A 298 -1.41 15.49 -7.50
C THR A 298 -0.42 15.82 -8.63
N ALA A 299 0.88 15.86 -8.32
CA ALA A 299 1.92 16.12 -9.32
C ALA A 299 1.96 15.05 -10.44
N THR A 300 1.63 13.79 -10.12
CA THR A 300 1.53 12.72 -11.11
C THR A 300 0.29 12.86 -11.99
N GLN A 301 -0.85 13.27 -11.40
CA GLN A 301 -2.06 13.63 -12.15
C GLN A 301 -1.78 14.77 -13.13
N GLU A 302 -1.15 15.86 -12.68
CA GLU A 302 -0.78 17.01 -13.53
C GLU A 302 0.14 16.62 -14.69
N LEU A 303 1.00 15.62 -14.51
CA LEU A 303 1.85 15.07 -15.59
C LEU A 303 1.06 14.14 -16.52
N TYR A 304 0.17 13.30 -15.99
CA TYR A 304 -0.72 12.45 -16.78
C TYR A 304 -1.69 13.26 -17.66
N GLU A 305 -2.26 14.36 -17.16
CA GLU A 305 -3.17 15.23 -17.90
C GLU A 305 -2.53 15.90 -19.12
N GLN A 306 -1.20 16.01 -19.12
CA GLN A 306 -0.41 16.52 -20.25
C GLN A 306 -0.14 15.47 -21.35
N SER A 307 -0.50 14.21 -21.13
CA SER A 307 -0.30 13.09 -22.06
C SER A 307 -1.33 13.05 -23.17
N ARG A 308 -1.10 12.19 -24.18
CA ARG A 308 -2.16 11.82 -25.12
C ARG A 308 -3.18 10.86 -24.51
N HIS A 309 -2.82 10.05 -23.51
CA HIS A 309 -3.77 9.14 -22.84
C HIS A 309 -4.90 9.91 -22.17
N ALA A 310 -4.62 11.02 -21.46
CA ALA A 310 -5.67 11.86 -20.86
C ALA A 310 -6.68 12.44 -21.88
N GLN A 311 -6.32 12.50 -23.17
CA GLN A 311 -7.14 13.08 -24.24
C GLN A 311 -8.04 12.04 -24.95
N LEU A 312 -7.90 10.74 -24.66
CA LEU A 312 -8.59 9.65 -25.38
C LEU A 312 -9.89 9.16 -24.69
N GLU A 313 -10.64 10.08 -24.07
CA GLU A 313 -11.95 9.87 -23.39
C GLU A 313 -12.12 8.49 -22.70
N GLN A 314 -12.96 7.61 -23.26
CA GLN A 314 -13.35 6.32 -22.69
C GLN A 314 -12.36 5.19 -23.00
N ALA A 315 -11.62 5.27 -24.12
CA ALA A 315 -10.63 4.27 -24.52
C ALA A 315 -9.24 4.53 -23.91
N ALA A 316 -9.04 5.69 -23.30
CA ALA A 316 -7.83 6.12 -22.63
C ALA A 316 -7.43 5.20 -21.46
N PRO A 317 -6.19 4.64 -21.47
CA PRO A 317 -5.56 4.06 -20.30
C PRO A 317 -5.63 5.02 -19.10
N LYS A 318 -5.89 4.49 -17.91
CA LYS A 318 -5.96 5.23 -16.65
C LYS A 318 -4.85 4.73 -15.72
N CYS A 319 -4.70 5.34 -14.53
CA CYS A 319 -3.69 4.93 -13.54
C CYS A 319 -3.69 3.41 -13.29
N TRP A 320 -4.88 2.82 -13.11
CA TRP A 320 -5.04 1.39 -12.84
C TRP A 320 -4.64 0.47 -14.01
N THR A 321 -4.69 0.96 -15.25
CA THR A 321 -4.32 0.18 -16.44
C THR A 321 -2.84 -0.21 -16.43
N CYS A 322 -1.98 0.64 -15.86
CA CYS A 322 -0.54 0.38 -15.72
C CYS A 322 -0.13 -0.04 -14.30
N HIS A 323 -0.83 0.43 -13.26
CA HIS A 323 -0.43 0.21 -11.87
C HIS A 323 -1.27 -0.81 -11.10
N GLY A 324 -2.40 -1.28 -11.63
CA GLY A 324 -3.34 -2.13 -10.89
C GLY A 324 -4.32 -1.35 -10.02
N THR A 325 -5.13 -2.06 -9.23
CA THR A 325 -6.18 -1.45 -8.38
C THR A 325 -5.93 -1.69 -6.90
N HIS A 326 -5.95 -2.96 -6.49
CA HIS A 326 -5.64 -3.39 -5.14
C HIS A 326 -4.18 -3.84 -5.04
N ASP A 327 -3.63 -4.40 -6.12
CA ASP A 327 -2.27 -4.89 -6.30
C ASP A 327 -1.28 -3.79 -6.76
N VAL A 328 -1.44 -2.56 -6.26
CA VAL A 328 -0.58 -1.44 -6.68
C VAL A 328 0.89 -1.78 -6.42
N SER A 329 1.67 -1.94 -7.47
CA SER A 329 3.02 -2.46 -7.39
C SER A 329 4.08 -1.37 -7.61
N GLN A 330 5.30 -1.63 -7.13
CA GLN A 330 6.37 -0.63 -7.16
C GLN A 330 6.74 -0.29 -8.61
N PRO A 331 6.73 0.99 -9.02
CA PRO A 331 7.10 1.38 -10.38
C PRO A 331 8.58 1.06 -10.66
N GLY A 332 8.87 0.71 -11.91
CA GLY A 332 10.23 0.41 -12.37
C GLY A 332 10.26 -0.07 -13.83
N PRO A 333 11.45 -0.40 -14.37
CA PRO A 333 11.64 -0.71 -15.80
C PRO A 333 10.73 -1.83 -16.35
N ARG A 334 10.31 -2.77 -15.49
CA ARG A 334 9.38 -3.86 -15.82
C ARG A 334 7.99 -3.40 -16.30
N LEU A 335 7.59 -2.14 -16.07
CA LEU A 335 6.30 -1.61 -16.54
C LEU A 335 6.35 -1.08 -17.99
N PHE A 336 7.53 -1.07 -18.63
CA PHE A 336 7.67 -0.62 -20.02
C PHE A 336 7.38 -1.74 -21.03
N PHE A 337 8.03 -2.89 -20.86
CA PHE A 337 8.08 -3.96 -21.86
C PHE A 337 7.95 -5.36 -21.25
N HIS A 338 7.36 -6.28 -21.99
CA HIS A 338 7.37 -7.71 -21.69
C HIS A 338 8.80 -8.29 -21.90
N PRO A 339 9.15 -9.42 -21.26
CA PRO A 339 10.42 -10.11 -21.53
C PRO A 339 10.51 -10.74 -22.93
N GLU A 340 9.35 -11.09 -23.49
CA GLU A 340 9.16 -11.66 -24.82
C GLU A 340 7.97 -10.92 -25.46
N ASP A 341 7.97 -10.75 -26.79
CA ASP A 341 6.90 -10.02 -27.49
C ASP A 341 5.51 -10.63 -27.20
N PRO A 342 4.52 -9.84 -26.72
CA PRO A 342 3.17 -10.35 -26.45
C PRO A 342 2.41 -10.66 -27.74
N ASP A 343 1.39 -11.53 -27.66
CA ASP A 343 0.50 -11.80 -28.79
C ASP A 343 -0.30 -10.54 -29.19
N TYR A 344 0.09 -9.95 -30.32
CA TYR A 344 -0.49 -8.74 -30.92
C TYR A 344 -1.79 -9.02 -31.70
N GLU A 345 -2.82 -9.53 -31.02
CA GLU A 345 -4.13 -9.67 -31.64
C GLU A 345 -4.83 -8.31 -31.85
N CYS A 346 -5.45 -8.13 -33.01
CA CYS A 346 -6.31 -6.98 -33.32
C CYS A 346 -7.39 -6.74 -32.23
N SER A 347 -7.90 -7.82 -31.65
CA SER A 347 -8.89 -7.89 -30.55
C SER A 347 -8.48 -7.07 -29.32
N THR A 348 -7.18 -7.04 -29.03
CA THR A 348 -6.58 -6.42 -27.83
C THR A 348 -6.86 -4.92 -27.74
N CYS A 349 -6.90 -4.26 -28.91
CA CYS A 349 -7.06 -2.81 -29.01
C CYS A 349 -8.31 -2.39 -29.79
N HIS A 350 -8.90 -3.26 -30.62
CA HIS A 350 -10.05 -2.93 -31.45
C HIS A 350 -11.25 -3.83 -31.20
N ASP A 351 -12.43 -3.23 -31.10
CA ASP A 351 -13.69 -3.94 -31.29
C ASP A 351 -13.76 -4.39 -32.78
N LEU A 352 -13.66 -5.69 -33.02
CA LEU A 352 -13.64 -6.26 -34.37
C LEU A 352 -14.95 -6.04 -35.15
N THR A 353 -16.04 -5.68 -34.46
CA THR A 353 -17.37 -5.44 -35.04
C THR A 353 -17.48 -4.07 -35.71
N ASN A 354 -16.97 -3.02 -35.07
CA ASN A 354 -17.10 -1.63 -35.49
C ASN A 354 -15.76 -0.91 -35.72
N ARG A 355 -14.64 -1.58 -35.44
CA ARG A 355 -13.23 -1.13 -35.58
C ARG A 355 -12.84 0.06 -34.70
N THR A 356 -13.67 0.44 -33.73
CA THR A 356 -13.31 1.46 -32.74
C THR A 356 -12.22 0.95 -31.80
N LEU A 357 -11.45 1.88 -31.23
CA LEU A 357 -10.47 1.55 -30.19
C LEU A 357 -11.24 1.15 -28.92
N ARG A 358 -11.08 -0.10 -28.48
CA ARG A 358 -11.66 -0.62 -27.24
C ARG A 358 -10.52 -1.15 -26.38
N LEU A 359 -10.32 -0.53 -25.21
CA LEU A 359 -9.43 -1.08 -24.20
C LEU A 359 -10.08 -2.35 -23.61
N GLU A 360 -9.46 -3.51 -23.81
CA GLU A 360 -9.89 -4.74 -23.15
C GLU A 360 -9.48 -4.72 -21.66
N ILE A 361 -10.36 -4.14 -20.84
CA ILE A 361 -10.16 -3.91 -19.41
C ILE A 361 -9.69 -5.17 -18.67
N ASP A 362 -10.27 -6.33 -19.03
CA ASP A 362 -10.00 -7.61 -18.38
C ASP A 362 -8.56 -8.11 -18.62
N ARG A 363 -7.92 -7.74 -19.75
CA ARG A 363 -6.51 -8.07 -20.01
C ARG A 363 -5.59 -7.43 -18.97
N PHE A 364 -5.85 -6.17 -18.61
CA PHE A 364 -5.10 -5.41 -17.61
C PHE A 364 -5.42 -5.82 -16.15
N ALA A 365 -6.29 -6.81 -15.93
CA ALA A 365 -6.41 -7.43 -14.62
C ALA A 365 -5.12 -8.18 -14.23
N ASN A 366 -4.38 -8.74 -15.19
CA ASN A 366 -3.09 -9.35 -14.97
C ASN A 366 -1.98 -8.28 -14.95
N GLU A 367 -1.11 -8.29 -13.92
CA GLU A 367 0.06 -7.40 -13.87
C GLU A 367 1.01 -7.62 -15.06
N ALA A 368 1.08 -8.83 -15.62
CA ALA A 368 1.92 -9.13 -16.76
C ALA A 368 1.65 -8.19 -17.96
N ASP A 369 0.38 -7.92 -18.24
CA ASP A 369 -0.08 -7.11 -19.38
C ASP A 369 -0.14 -5.59 -19.09
N ARG A 370 0.31 -5.11 -17.92
CA ARG A 370 0.25 -3.68 -17.55
C ARG A 370 1.42 -2.87 -18.08
N ARG A 371 1.67 -2.97 -19.39
CA ARG A 371 2.86 -2.44 -20.06
C ARG A 371 2.53 -1.62 -21.30
N CYS A 372 3.50 -0.85 -21.79
CA CYS A 372 3.33 0.01 -22.95
C CYS A 372 3.20 -0.78 -24.26
N ASP A 373 3.99 -1.83 -24.41
CA ASP A 373 4.00 -2.71 -25.59
C ASP A 373 2.73 -3.54 -25.75
N THR A 374 1.97 -3.80 -24.69
CA THR A 374 0.61 -4.39 -24.76
C THR A 374 -0.31 -3.67 -25.77
N CYS A 375 -0.13 -2.36 -25.96
CA CYS A 375 -0.92 -1.52 -26.86
C CYS A 375 -0.09 -0.89 -28.00
N HIS A 376 1.23 -0.98 -27.95
CA HIS A 376 2.13 -0.33 -28.90
C HIS A 376 3.06 -1.36 -29.55
N HIS A 377 2.72 -1.76 -30.77
CA HIS A 377 3.51 -2.71 -31.57
C HIS A 377 4.97 -2.21 -31.80
N PRO A 378 5.99 -3.09 -31.86
CA PRO A 378 7.39 -2.71 -32.05
C PRO A 378 7.66 -1.82 -33.27
N ASP A 379 6.97 -2.10 -34.39
CA ASP A 379 7.05 -1.28 -35.62
C ASP A 379 6.42 0.12 -35.50
N SER A 380 5.79 0.46 -34.37
CA SER A 380 5.13 1.75 -34.18
C SER A 380 6.10 2.85 -33.74
N GLN A 381 5.88 4.07 -34.23
CA GLN A 381 6.64 5.25 -33.78
C GLN A 381 6.51 5.47 -32.26
N ILE A 382 5.38 5.06 -31.66
CA ILE A 382 5.15 5.19 -30.22
C ILE A 382 6.02 4.20 -29.43
N TYR A 383 6.15 2.94 -29.88
CA TYR A 383 7.06 1.98 -29.25
C TYR A 383 8.51 2.48 -29.27
N ALA A 384 8.99 2.97 -30.43
CA ALA A 384 10.32 3.58 -30.51
C ALA A 384 10.50 4.78 -29.56
N GLN A 385 9.42 5.55 -29.32
CA GLN A 385 9.42 6.63 -28.34
C GLN A 385 9.48 6.11 -26.89
N VAL A 386 8.74 5.04 -26.58
CA VAL A 386 8.76 4.38 -25.26
C VAL A 386 10.14 3.78 -24.98
N GLN A 387 10.78 3.16 -25.98
CA GLN A 387 12.14 2.62 -25.86
C GLN A 387 13.13 3.72 -25.47
N GLY A 388 13.09 4.87 -26.16
CA GLY A 388 13.94 6.01 -25.81
C GLY A 388 13.69 6.57 -24.39
N ILE A 389 12.48 6.42 -23.84
CA ILE A 389 12.17 6.79 -22.46
C ILE A 389 12.80 5.78 -21.49
N ALA A 390 12.64 4.48 -21.76
CA ALA A 390 13.22 3.41 -20.95
C ALA A 390 14.76 3.48 -20.94
N ASP A 391 15.39 3.67 -22.10
CA ASP A 391 16.84 3.81 -22.25
C ASP A 391 17.39 5.02 -21.49
N ALA A 392 16.69 6.16 -21.57
CA ALA A 392 17.08 7.38 -20.88
C ALA A 392 17.02 7.23 -19.36
N LEU A 393 15.95 6.60 -18.84
CA LEU A 393 15.80 6.33 -17.41
C LEU A 393 16.80 5.28 -16.93
N GLY A 394 16.91 4.14 -17.60
CA GLY A 394 17.86 3.09 -17.24
C GLY A 394 19.31 3.57 -17.24
N GLY A 395 19.67 4.47 -18.17
CA GLY A 395 20.98 5.13 -18.18
C GLY A 395 21.21 6.10 -17.01
N ALA A 396 20.16 6.74 -16.49
CA ALA A 396 20.24 7.60 -15.31
C ALA A 396 20.22 6.81 -13.99
N GLU A 397 19.39 5.75 -13.91
CA GLU A 397 19.33 4.81 -12.80
C GLU A 397 20.67 4.08 -12.62
N GLY A 398 21.25 3.54 -13.70
CA GLY A 398 22.55 2.87 -13.66
C GLY A 398 23.71 3.79 -13.24
N ALA A 399 23.70 5.07 -13.67
CA ALA A 399 24.68 6.05 -13.21
C ALA A 399 24.49 6.41 -11.72
N PHE A 400 23.24 6.56 -11.28
CA PHE A 400 22.90 6.80 -9.87
C PHE A 400 23.36 5.66 -8.95
N GLU A 401 23.10 4.41 -9.34
CA GLU A 401 23.55 3.22 -8.60
C GLU A 401 25.08 3.09 -8.59
N ALA A 402 25.74 3.30 -9.74
CA ALA A 402 27.19 3.28 -9.84
C ALA A 402 27.85 4.34 -8.95
N ALA A 403 27.32 5.56 -8.94
CA ALA A 403 27.77 6.63 -8.07
C ALA A 403 27.59 6.28 -6.59
N GLY A 404 26.42 5.76 -6.20
CA GLY A 404 26.14 5.30 -4.83
C GLY A 404 27.15 4.26 -4.34
N MET A 405 27.40 3.21 -5.13
CA MET A 405 28.39 2.17 -4.79
C MET A 405 29.80 2.75 -4.59
N ARG A 406 30.23 3.71 -5.42
CA ARG A 406 31.56 4.34 -5.27
C ARG A 406 31.66 5.26 -4.07
N ILE A 407 30.57 5.92 -3.67
CA ILE A 407 30.50 6.69 -2.42
C ILE A 407 30.65 5.75 -1.21
N GLU A 408 29.95 4.62 -1.21
CA GLU A 408 30.10 3.59 -0.17
C GLU A 408 31.53 3.01 -0.12
N ASP A 409 32.18 2.78 -1.26
CA ASP A 409 33.59 2.35 -1.31
C ASP A 409 34.52 3.38 -0.67
N ALA A 410 34.37 4.67 -1.00
CA ALA A 410 35.16 5.74 -0.42
C ALA A 410 34.93 5.86 1.10
N ALA A 411 33.68 5.77 1.56
CA ALA A 411 33.32 5.80 2.97
C ALA A 411 33.90 4.60 3.74
N ARG A 412 33.83 3.38 3.17
CA ARG A 412 34.44 2.16 3.75
C ARG A 412 35.97 2.26 3.88
N LEU A 413 36.63 3.05 3.04
CA LEU A 413 38.07 3.35 3.14
C LEU A 413 38.40 4.42 4.20
N GLY A 414 37.41 4.98 4.89
CA GLY A 414 37.57 6.04 5.89
C GLY A 414 37.77 7.43 5.29
N MET A 415 37.37 7.64 4.03
CA MET A 415 37.45 8.95 3.38
C MET A 415 36.21 9.80 3.69
N ILE A 416 36.37 11.13 3.65
CA ILE A 416 35.26 12.08 3.81
C ILE A 416 34.54 12.22 2.46
N THR A 417 33.25 11.89 2.45
CA THR A 417 32.39 11.76 1.26
C THR A 417 31.28 12.80 1.15
N ALA A 418 31.20 13.76 2.08
CA ALA A 418 30.11 14.72 2.20
C ALA A 418 29.74 15.46 0.89
N ASP A 419 30.71 15.90 0.09
CA ASP A 419 30.44 16.60 -1.18
C ASP A 419 29.79 15.65 -2.22
N ALA A 420 30.20 14.39 -2.25
CA ALA A 420 29.61 13.36 -3.10
C ALA A 420 28.22 12.92 -2.61
N GLU A 421 28.00 12.90 -1.28
CA GLU A 421 26.68 12.67 -0.67
C GLU A 421 25.68 13.79 -1.03
N VAL A 422 26.12 15.04 -1.09
CA VAL A 422 25.29 16.16 -1.58
C VAL A 422 25.00 16.00 -3.08
N GLY A 423 26.01 15.66 -3.89
CA GLY A 423 25.84 15.43 -5.33
C GLY A 423 24.84 14.30 -5.63
N ILE A 424 24.95 13.15 -4.98
CA ILE A 424 24.04 12.03 -5.19
C ILE A 424 22.61 12.32 -4.68
N ALA A 425 22.45 13.12 -3.61
CA ALA A 425 21.13 13.58 -3.18
C ALA A 425 20.45 14.49 -4.23
N GLN A 426 21.22 15.34 -4.91
CA GLN A 426 20.72 16.15 -6.03
C GLN A 426 20.36 15.28 -7.24
N ALA A 427 21.22 14.32 -7.59
CA ALA A 427 20.95 13.34 -8.65
C ALA A 427 19.66 12.55 -8.39
N ARG A 428 19.42 12.11 -7.14
CA ARG A 428 18.18 11.44 -6.72
C ARG A 428 16.94 12.30 -6.97
N THR A 429 17.02 13.59 -6.67
CA THR A 429 15.91 14.53 -6.89
C THR A 429 15.56 14.64 -8.37
N SER A 430 16.56 14.82 -9.23
CA SER A 430 16.37 14.85 -10.69
C SER A 430 15.86 13.51 -11.23
N LEU A 431 16.32 12.38 -10.70
CA LEU A 431 15.87 11.04 -11.10
C LEU A 431 14.39 10.81 -10.77
N ILE A 432 13.95 11.18 -9.57
CA ILE A 432 12.52 11.11 -9.17
C ILE A 432 11.66 11.98 -10.10
N GLN A 433 12.13 13.17 -10.49
CA GLN A 433 11.44 14.02 -11.47
C GLN A 433 11.36 13.37 -12.85
N ALA A 434 12.44 12.73 -13.32
CA ALA A 434 12.46 12.01 -14.59
C ALA A 434 11.49 10.82 -14.60
N GLN A 435 11.50 10.00 -13.54
CA GLN A 435 10.58 8.87 -13.35
C GLN A 435 9.12 9.34 -13.32
N ALA A 436 8.81 10.43 -12.60
CA ALA A 436 7.47 11.01 -12.60
C ALA A 436 7.04 11.49 -14.00
N ALA A 437 7.96 12.11 -14.75
CA ALA A 437 7.69 12.68 -16.08
C ALA A 437 7.29 11.65 -17.15
N VAL A 438 7.50 10.33 -16.92
CA VAL A 438 6.98 9.24 -17.77
C VAL A 438 5.49 9.40 -18.05
N HIS A 439 4.71 9.85 -17.04
CA HIS A 439 3.27 10.06 -17.15
C HIS A 439 2.87 11.08 -18.22
N THR A 440 3.77 11.99 -18.60
CA THR A 440 3.53 12.93 -19.71
C THR A 440 3.57 12.25 -21.08
N THR A 441 4.13 11.04 -21.20
CA THR A 441 4.39 10.33 -22.45
C THR A 441 5.22 11.15 -23.46
N LYS A 442 6.14 12.01 -23.00
CA LYS A 442 6.97 12.89 -23.84
C LYS A 442 8.46 12.58 -23.69
N LEU A 443 9.03 11.86 -24.67
CA LEU A 443 10.45 11.48 -24.70
C LEU A 443 11.40 12.63 -24.38
N LYS A 444 11.22 13.80 -25.01
CA LYS A 444 12.13 14.93 -24.79
C LYS A 444 12.19 15.35 -23.30
N LEU A 445 11.04 15.48 -22.65
CA LEU A 445 10.99 15.91 -21.25
C LEU A 445 11.64 14.90 -20.31
N VAL A 446 11.36 13.61 -20.49
CA VAL A 446 11.98 12.55 -19.68
C VAL A 446 13.49 12.48 -19.94
N SER A 447 13.91 12.58 -21.21
CA SER A 447 15.32 12.53 -21.61
C SER A 447 16.12 13.72 -21.08
N ASP A 448 15.56 14.94 -21.09
CA ASP A 448 16.18 16.14 -20.53
C ASP A 448 16.43 15.95 -19.00
N LEU A 449 15.40 15.50 -18.26
CA LEU A 449 15.48 15.27 -16.81
C LEU A 449 16.41 14.09 -16.44
N SER A 450 16.36 13.01 -17.20
CA SER A 450 17.24 11.84 -17.02
C SER A 450 18.70 12.20 -17.29
N THR A 451 18.95 13.07 -18.28
CA THR A 451 20.29 13.57 -18.59
C THR A 451 20.85 14.43 -17.46
N ASP A 452 20.04 15.31 -16.90
CA ASP A 452 20.40 16.12 -15.72
C ASP A 452 20.67 15.25 -14.47
N ALA A 453 19.84 14.22 -14.23
CA ALA A 453 20.07 13.24 -13.17
C ALA A 453 21.39 12.47 -13.35
N ARG A 454 21.67 12.00 -14.57
CA ARG A 454 22.91 11.31 -14.92
C ARG A 454 24.13 12.19 -14.71
N ILE A 455 24.12 13.44 -15.20
CA ILE A 455 25.26 14.37 -15.05
C ILE A 455 25.61 14.56 -13.57
N LYS A 456 24.61 14.77 -12.71
CA LYS A 456 24.81 14.91 -11.26
C LYS A 456 25.33 13.62 -10.61
N ALA A 457 24.89 12.45 -11.08
CA ALA A 457 25.41 11.17 -10.62
C ALA A 457 26.87 10.97 -11.04
N ASP A 458 27.22 11.26 -12.30
CA ASP A 458 28.59 11.18 -12.83
C ASP A 458 29.54 12.14 -12.08
N GLU A 459 29.10 13.36 -11.76
CA GLU A 459 29.84 14.32 -10.92
C GLU A 459 30.06 13.79 -9.49
N ALA A 460 29.02 13.23 -8.87
CA ALA A 460 29.13 12.60 -7.54
C ALA A 460 30.08 11.39 -7.55
N GLN A 461 30.01 10.56 -8.60
CA GLN A 461 30.91 9.42 -8.80
C GLN A 461 32.36 9.88 -8.99
N ALA A 462 32.60 10.94 -9.76
CA ALA A 462 33.95 11.49 -9.96
C ALA A 462 34.56 11.99 -8.64
N MET A 463 33.78 12.67 -7.80
CA MET A 463 34.21 13.06 -6.45
C MET A 463 34.54 11.85 -5.57
N ALA A 464 33.72 10.79 -5.61
CA ALA A 464 33.98 9.56 -4.86
C ALA A 464 35.24 8.82 -5.34
N VAL A 465 35.45 8.70 -6.65
CA VAL A 465 36.65 8.08 -7.26
C VAL A 465 37.91 8.84 -6.84
N ALA A 466 37.91 10.17 -6.88
CA ALA A 466 39.03 10.98 -6.41
C ALA A 466 39.38 10.71 -4.93
N LYS A 467 38.40 10.37 -4.08
CA LYS A 467 38.62 9.96 -2.68
C LYS A 467 39.20 8.55 -2.56
N VAL A 468 38.78 7.60 -3.38
CA VAL A 468 39.39 6.25 -3.44
C VAL A 468 40.86 6.33 -3.88
N ASP A 469 41.16 7.15 -4.89
CA ASP A 469 42.52 7.38 -5.38
C ASP A 469 43.38 8.08 -4.32
N GLU A 470 42.83 9.10 -3.64
CA GLU A 470 43.49 9.77 -2.51
C GLU A 470 43.82 8.79 -1.37
N SER A 471 42.91 7.86 -1.03
CA SER A 471 43.16 6.80 -0.03
C SER A 471 44.30 5.87 -0.47
N THR A 472 44.30 5.48 -1.75
CA THR A 472 45.31 4.59 -2.34
C THR A 472 46.69 5.25 -2.33
N PHE A 473 46.78 6.51 -2.73
CA PHE A 473 48.02 7.30 -2.67
C PHE A 473 48.53 7.45 -1.23
N ARG A 474 47.66 7.81 -0.27
CA ARG A 474 48.03 7.93 1.16
C ARG A 474 48.60 6.61 1.70
N ARG A 475 48.03 5.46 1.34
CA ARG A 475 48.53 4.13 1.74
C ARG A 475 49.89 3.82 1.13
N GLN A 476 50.08 4.07 -0.17
CA GLN A 476 51.37 3.88 -0.85
C GLN A 476 52.48 4.78 -0.27
N ALA A 477 52.18 6.07 -0.05
CA ALA A 477 53.11 7.01 0.57
C ALA A 477 53.51 6.57 1.99
N MET A 478 52.55 6.08 2.79
CA MET A 478 52.85 5.54 4.13
C MET A 478 53.78 4.32 4.08
N ILE A 479 53.59 3.41 3.12
CA ILE A 479 54.49 2.26 2.93
C ILE A 479 55.92 2.71 2.61
N VAL A 480 56.08 3.70 1.72
CA VAL A 480 57.40 4.27 1.39
C VAL A 480 58.06 4.92 2.60
N VAL A 481 57.31 5.71 3.38
CA VAL A 481 57.82 6.34 4.62
C VAL A 481 58.22 5.29 5.65
N LEU A 482 57.42 4.25 5.86
CA LEU A 482 57.74 3.14 6.77
C LEU A 482 58.99 2.38 6.31
N ALA A 483 59.18 2.16 5.00
CA ALA A 483 60.39 1.53 4.46
C ALA A 483 61.64 2.39 4.69
N LEU A 484 61.56 3.71 4.49
CA LEU A 484 62.66 4.64 4.78
C LEU A 484 63.00 4.71 6.27
N ILE A 485 61.99 4.68 7.15
CA ILE A 485 62.19 4.59 8.61
C ILE A 485 62.87 3.28 8.97
N ALA A 486 62.40 2.14 8.47
CA ALA A 486 63.00 0.83 8.73
C ALA A 486 64.45 0.76 8.27
N LEU A 487 64.77 1.28 7.07
CA LEU A 487 66.13 1.35 6.54
C LEU A 487 67.03 2.25 7.41
N SER A 488 66.51 3.39 7.87
CA SER A 488 67.19 4.29 8.81
C SER A 488 67.48 3.61 10.16
N VAL A 489 66.52 2.86 10.71
CA VAL A 489 66.71 2.08 11.94
C VAL A 489 67.78 1.00 11.75
N VAL A 490 67.75 0.25 10.65
CA VAL A 490 68.78 -0.76 10.33
C VAL A 490 70.17 -0.11 10.23
N PHE A 491 70.29 1.04 9.56
CA PHE A 491 71.54 1.79 9.44
C PHE A 491 72.08 2.25 10.80
N LEU A 492 71.21 2.81 11.66
CA LEU A 492 71.58 3.19 13.04
C LEU A 492 72.03 1.99 13.88
N VAL A 493 71.38 0.83 13.74
CA VAL A 493 71.78 -0.42 14.42
C VAL A 493 73.14 -0.93 13.92
N ILE A 494 73.46 -0.78 12.63
CA ILE A 494 74.78 -1.13 12.06
C ILE A 494 75.86 -0.20 12.64
N ILE A 495 75.64 1.12 12.62
CA ILE A 495 76.58 2.10 13.19
C ILE A 495 76.80 1.85 14.68
N LYS A 496 75.73 1.61 15.45
CA LYS A 496 75.86 1.27 16.88
C LYS A 496 76.74 0.04 17.07
N ARG A 497 76.51 -1.03 16.30
CA ARG A 497 77.33 -2.26 16.36
C ARG A 497 78.79 -2.06 15.93
N GLN A 498 79.09 -1.06 15.10
CA GLN A 498 80.47 -0.71 14.76
C GLN A 498 81.13 0.04 15.94
N LEU A 499 80.46 1.05 16.48
CA LEU A 499 80.92 1.81 17.66
C LEU A 499 81.11 0.92 18.89
N ASP A 500 80.18 0.00 19.16
CA ASP A 500 80.29 -0.95 20.27
C ASP A 500 81.59 -1.78 20.14
N ARG A 501 81.92 -2.27 18.93
CA ARG A 501 83.17 -3.02 18.67
C ARG A 501 84.44 -2.17 18.77
N GLU A 502 84.37 -0.90 18.35
CA GLU A 502 85.51 0.04 18.50
C GLU A 502 85.76 0.41 19.97
N LEU A 503 84.73 0.36 20.81
CA LEU A 503 84.84 0.56 22.26
C LEU A 503 85.30 -0.70 22.99
N GLU A 504 84.87 -1.89 22.58
CA GLU A 504 85.35 -3.18 23.14
C GLU A 504 86.79 -3.54 22.71
N GLY A 505 87.30 -2.90 21.64
CA GLY A 505 88.67 -3.08 21.14
C GLY A 505 89.71 -2.09 21.71
N ARG A 506 89.35 -1.27 22.71
CA ARG A 506 90.22 -0.28 23.38
C ARG A 506 90.31 -0.53 24.87
#